data_AF-A0A959Y6Y5-F1
#
_entry.id   AF-A0A959Y6Y5-F1
#
_cell.length_a   1.000
_cell.length_b   1.000
_cell.length_c   1.000
_cell.angle_alpha   90.00
_cell.angle_beta   90.00
_cell.angle_gamma   90.00
#
_symmetry.space_group_name_H-M   'P 1'
#
loop_
_entity.id
_entity.type
_entity.pdbx_description
1 polymer ?
#
loop_
_entity_poly.entity_id
_entity_poly.type
_entity_poly.pdbx_seq_one_letter_code
_entity_poly.pdbx_strand_id
1 'polypeptide(L)'
;MNRKFAVFVAGVLTLGAMAQPPGERLSAEEYIALWKDVAVQKMQEHGIPASITLAQGLLESGNGNSELARKANNHFGIKCHSDW
;
A
#
# COMPACT_ATOMS: atom_id res chain seq x y z
N MET A 1 -25.82 -13.39 -41.75
CA MET A 1 -25.04 -13.09 -40.53
C MET A 1 -25.74 -13.73 -39.34
N ASN A 2 -25.13 -14.75 -38.74
CA ASN A 2 -25.84 -15.67 -37.85
C ASN A 2 -26.12 -15.04 -36.48
N ARG A 3 -27.40 -14.95 -36.10
CA ARG A 3 -27.88 -14.41 -34.80
C ARG A 3 -27.19 -15.06 -33.60
N LYS A 4 -26.75 -16.31 -33.73
CA LYS A 4 -25.97 -17.06 -32.74
C LYS A 4 -24.55 -16.52 -32.53
N PHE A 5 -23.92 -15.98 -33.58
CA PHE A 5 -22.59 -15.38 -33.51
C PHE A 5 -22.63 -13.99 -32.84
N ALA A 6 -23.68 -13.20 -33.11
CA ALA A 6 -23.89 -11.90 -32.49
C ALA A 6 -24.14 -12.01 -30.96
N VAL A 7 -24.86 -13.04 -30.50
CA VAL A 7 -25.12 -13.29 -29.08
C VAL A 7 -23.84 -13.70 -28.33
N PHE A 8 -22.94 -14.45 -28.98
CA PHE A 8 -21.69 -14.88 -28.37
C PHE A 8 -20.70 -13.72 -28.20
N VAL A 9 -20.62 -12.81 -29.17
CA VAL A 9 -19.79 -11.60 -29.09
C VAL A 9 -20.32 -10.61 -28.05
N ALA A 10 -21.65 -10.42 -27.97
CA ALA A 10 -22.25 -9.54 -26.98
C ALA A 10 -22.09 -10.05 -25.52
N GLY A 11 -22.10 -11.37 -25.31
CA GLY A 11 -21.94 -11.98 -23.98
C GLY A 11 -20.52 -11.89 -23.41
N VAL A 12 -19.49 -11.87 -24.26
CA VAL A 12 -18.09 -11.69 -23.82
C VAL A 12 -17.79 -10.23 -23.46
N LEU A 13 -18.48 -9.27 -24.09
CA LEU A 13 -18.31 -7.84 -23.85
C LEU A 13 -18.84 -7.36 -22.48
N THR A 14 -19.79 -8.06 -21.86
CA THR A 14 -20.38 -7.64 -20.57
C THR A 14 -19.65 -8.16 -19.33
N LEU A 15 -18.83 -9.20 -19.45
CA LEU A 15 -18.01 -9.74 -18.35
C LEU A 15 -16.74 -8.92 -18.04
N GLY A 16 -16.33 -8.01 -18.94
CA GLY A 16 -15.10 -7.21 -18.80
C GLY A 16 -15.22 -5.93 -17.96
N ALA A 17 -16.42 -5.56 -17.49
CA ALA A 17 -16.68 -4.26 -16.86
C ALA A 17 -16.86 -4.31 -15.32
N MET A 18 -16.28 -5.31 -14.65
CA MET A 18 -16.19 -5.29 -13.19
C MET A 18 -15.11 -4.29 -12.78
N ALA A 19 -15.51 -3.09 -12.35
CA ALA A 19 -14.59 -2.15 -11.71
C ALA A 19 -13.97 -2.82 -10.49
N GLN A 20 -12.64 -2.95 -10.47
CA GLN A 20 -11.93 -3.44 -9.28
C GLN A 20 -12.24 -2.48 -8.12
N PRO A 21 -12.62 -2.98 -6.93
CA PRO A 21 -12.80 -2.10 -5.79
C PRO A 21 -11.50 -1.36 -5.52
N PRO A 22 -11.54 -0.07 -5.13
CA PRO A 22 -10.34 0.63 -4.72
C PRO A 22 -9.65 -0.20 -3.63
N GLY A 23 -8.35 -0.46 -3.79
CA GLY A 23 -7.61 -1.22 -2.80
C GLY A 23 -7.75 -0.60 -1.42
N GLU A 24 -7.96 -1.43 -0.41
CA GLU A 24 -8.16 -1.00 0.98
C GLU A 24 -7.01 -0.08 1.41
N ARG A 25 -7.37 1.10 1.91
CA ARG A 25 -6.43 2.12 2.35
C ARG A 25 -6.38 2.11 3.86
N LEU A 26 -5.18 2.09 4.41
CA LEU A 26 -4.97 2.22 5.84
C LEU A 26 -5.28 3.65 6.31
N SER A 27 -6.06 3.75 7.38
CA SER A 27 -6.15 4.95 8.21
C SER A 27 -4.85 5.18 8.99
N ALA A 28 -4.73 6.35 9.61
CA ALA A 28 -3.56 6.67 10.44
C ALA A 28 -3.52 5.74 11.66
N GLU A 29 -4.67 5.47 12.27
CA GLU A 29 -4.83 4.62 13.44
C GLU A 29 -4.44 3.17 13.13
N GLU A 30 -4.84 2.64 11.98
CA GLU A 30 -4.45 1.29 11.54
C GLU A 30 -2.95 1.20 11.26
N TYR A 31 -2.36 2.21 10.61
CA TYR A 31 -0.92 2.25 10.41
C TYR A 31 -0.16 2.28 11.75
N ILE A 32 -0.60 3.11 12.70
CA ILE A 32 -0.02 3.15 14.04
C ILE A 32 -0.16 1.78 14.73
N ALA A 33 -1.32 1.15 14.65
CA ALA A 33 -1.55 -0.17 15.25
C ALA A 33 -0.60 -1.23 14.68
N LEU A 34 -0.32 -1.20 13.37
CA LEU A 34 0.59 -2.12 12.70
C LEU A 34 2.06 -1.90 13.09
N TRP A 35 2.50 -0.65 13.25
CA TRP A 35 3.93 -0.32 13.35
C TRP A 35 4.41 0.13 14.74
N LYS A 36 3.50 0.36 15.69
CA LYS A 36 3.87 0.88 17.03
C LYS A 36 4.89 0.01 17.75
N ASP A 37 4.76 -1.32 17.67
CA ASP A 37 5.62 -2.23 18.42
C ASP A 37 7.05 -2.21 17.85
N VAL A 38 7.18 -2.17 16.52
CA VAL A 38 8.47 -2.00 15.83
C VAL A 38 9.08 -0.64 16.17
N ALA A 39 8.29 0.43 16.18
CA ALA A 39 8.77 1.77 16.52
C ALA A 39 9.27 1.85 17.98
N VAL A 40 8.57 1.20 18.93
CA VAL A 40 8.99 1.11 20.33
C VAL A 40 10.26 0.29 20.48
N GLN A 41 10.38 -0.84 19.76
CA GLN A 41 11.62 -1.62 19.73
C GLN A 41 12.80 -0.77 19.22
N LYS A 42 12.64 -0.08 18.09
CA LYS A 42 13.69 0.79 17.53
C LYS A 42 14.02 1.99 18.41
N MET A 43 13.04 2.49 19.15
CA MET A 43 13.28 3.49 20.18
C MET A 43 14.21 2.96 21.28
N GLN A 44 14.02 1.73 21.74
CA GLN A 44 14.90 1.12 22.74
C GLN A 44 16.31 0.86 22.19
N GLU A 45 16.42 0.43 20.92
CA GLU A 45 17.70 0.12 20.27
C GLU A 45 18.53 1.37 19.93
N HIS A 46 17.88 2.46 19.48
CA HIS A 46 18.58 3.61 18.90
C HIS A 46 18.31 4.93 19.64
N GLY A 47 17.43 4.96 20.64
CA GLY A 47 17.14 6.14 21.44
C GLY A 47 16.26 7.20 20.76
N ILE A 48 15.74 6.93 19.56
CA ILE A 48 14.82 7.84 18.85
C ILE A 48 13.39 7.58 19.33
N PRO A 49 12.66 8.57 19.88
CA PRO A 49 11.29 8.37 20.33
C PRO A 49 10.40 7.71 19.27
N ALA A 50 9.67 6.66 19.65
CA ALA A 50 8.80 5.90 18.74
C ALA A 50 7.79 6.79 18.00
N SER A 51 7.32 7.86 18.64
CA SER A 51 6.43 8.85 18.05
C SER A 51 7.05 9.57 16.85
N ILE A 52 8.36 9.84 16.84
CA ILE A 52 9.05 10.48 15.71
C ILE A 52 9.10 9.51 14.53
N THR A 53 9.51 8.26 14.77
CA THR A 53 9.56 7.21 13.74
C THR A 53 8.18 6.97 13.12
N LEU A 54 7.14 6.86 13.95
CA LEU A 54 5.76 6.69 13.48
C LEU A 54 5.25 7.91 12.70
N ALA A 55 5.50 9.13 13.20
CA ALA A 55 5.09 10.36 12.52
C ALA A 55 5.74 10.48 11.14
N GLN A 56 7.05 10.23 11.03
CA GLN A 56 7.73 10.22 9.73
C GLN A 56 7.19 9.10 8.83
N GLY A 57 7.01 7.89 9.37
CA GLY A 57 6.44 6.78 8.61
C GLY A 57 5.06 7.12 8.04
N LEU A 58 4.16 7.70 8.85
CA LEU A 58 2.84 8.14 8.41
C LEU A 58 2.92 9.17 7.28
N LEU A 59 3.74 10.20 7.45
CA LEU A 59 3.88 11.30 6.50
C LEU A 59 4.47 10.83 5.15
N GLU A 60 5.62 10.17 5.19
CA GLU A 60 6.39 9.80 3.99
C GLU A 60 5.70 8.69 3.19
N SER A 61 4.98 7.79 3.85
CA SER A 61 4.28 6.68 3.20
C SER A 61 2.79 6.94 2.95
N GLY A 62 2.24 8.08 3.39
CA GLY A 62 0.81 8.36 3.34
C GLY A 62 -0.02 7.31 4.09
N ASN A 63 0.33 7.06 5.36
CA ASN A 63 -0.20 5.99 6.21
C ASN A 63 0.04 4.57 5.63
N GLY A 64 1.16 4.35 4.95
CA GLY A 64 1.49 3.06 4.32
C GLY A 64 0.81 2.81 2.98
N ASN A 65 0.11 3.81 2.42
CA ASN A 65 -0.65 3.67 1.19
C ASN A 65 0.12 4.04 -0.09
N SER A 66 1.34 4.56 0.04
CA SER A 66 2.19 4.87 -1.12
C SER A 66 2.52 3.60 -1.90
N GLU A 67 2.74 3.74 -3.21
CA GLU A 67 3.08 2.61 -4.06
C GLU A 67 4.33 1.88 -3.57
N LEU A 68 5.33 2.65 -3.14
CA LEU A 68 6.61 2.12 -2.65
C LEU A 68 6.44 1.38 -1.31
N ALA A 69 5.62 1.88 -0.39
CA ALA A 69 5.31 1.18 0.86
C ALA A 69 4.55 -0.12 0.57
N ARG A 70 3.53 -0.09 -0.30
CA ARG A 70 2.70 -1.27 -0.59
C ARG A 70 3.39 -2.35 -1.40
N LYS A 71 4.23 -1.96 -2.37
CA LYS A 71 4.85 -2.91 -3.31
C LYS A 71 6.27 -3.31 -2.90
N ALA A 72 6.97 -2.47 -2.14
CA ALA A 72 8.38 -2.68 -1.80
C ALA A 72 8.68 -2.61 -0.29
N ASN A 73 7.68 -2.46 0.58
CA ASN A 73 7.85 -2.28 2.03
C ASN A 73 8.81 -1.14 2.38
N ASN A 74 8.90 -0.12 1.51
CA ASN A 74 9.80 1.01 1.71
C ASN A 74 8.97 2.26 2.04
N HIS A 75 8.82 2.49 3.34
CA HIS A 75 7.99 3.54 3.93
C HIS A 75 8.63 4.93 3.87
N PHE A 76 9.96 4.99 3.76
CA PHE A 76 10.74 6.21 3.89
C PHE A 76 11.35 6.69 2.57
N GLY A 77 11.05 6.02 1.45
CA GLY A 77 11.60 6.41 0.15
C GLY A 77 13.11 6.22 0.04
N ILE A 78 13.70 5.31 0.82
CA ILE A 78 15.15 5.11 0.81
C ILE A 78 15.59 4.58 -0.55
N LYS A 79 16.56 5.26 -1.16
CA LYS A 79 17.08 4.92 -2.48
C LYS A 79 18.14 3.83 -2.35
N CYS A 80 18.24 3.02 -3.40
CA CYS A 80 19.35 2.08 -3.53
C CYS A 80 20.62 2.83 -3.93
N HIS A 81 21.73 2.49 -3.28
CA HIS A 81 23.07 3.00 -3.54
C HIS A 81 24.03 1.81 -3.76
N SER A 82 25.25 2.05 -4.23
CA SER A 82 26.20 0.97 -4.57
C SER A 82 26.67 0.15 -3.37
N ASP A 83 26.54 0.69 -2.17
CA ASP A 83 26.91 0.14 -0.88
C ASP A 83 25.71 -0.41 -0.09
N TRP A 84 24.53 -0.41 -0.71
CA TRP A 84 23.28 -0.84 -0.12
C TRP A 84 23.15 -2.36 -0.05
#